data_AF-A0A2T2URR5-F1
#
_entry.id   AF-A0A2T2URR5-F1
#
_cell.length_a   1.000
_cell.length_b   1.000
_cell.length_c   1.000
_cell.angle_alpha   90.00
_cell.angle_beta   90.00
_cell.angle_gamma   90.00
#
_symmetry.space_group_name_H-M   'P 1'
#
loop_
_entity.id
_entity.type
_entity.pdbx_description
1 polymer ?
#
loop_
_entity_poly.entity_id
_entity_poly.type
_entity_poly.pdbx_seq_one_letter_code
_entity_poly.pdbx_strand_id
1 'polypeptide(L)' 'MGHRRTDDGDFQSDKHPELPENVFALHMDDDMARDLIYQYARRTDEVELREGLLAALENTEPEGAEQ' A
#
# COMPACT_ATOMS: atom_id res chain seq x y z
N MET A 1 -4.63 12.41 0.87
CA MET A 1 -3.53 12.08 1.80
C MET A 1 -2.58 13.26 1.89
N GLY A 2 -2.13 13.64 3.10
CA GLY A 2 -1.17 14.73 3.31
C GLY A 2 0.25 14.20 3.21
N HIS A 3 1.04 14.78 2.32
CA HIS A 3 2.44 14.43 2.12
C HIS A 3 3.23 15.71 2.01
N ARG A 4 4.40 15.74 2.65
CA ARG A 4 5.36 16.83 2.50
C ARG A 4 6.55 16.37 1.68
N ARG A 5 7.12 17.32 0.93
CA ARG A 5 8.47 17.16 0.38
C ARG A 5 9.47 17.62 1.43
N THR A 6 10.55 16.86 1.59
CA THR A 6 11.70 17.26 2.39
C THR A 6 12.47 18.38 1.67
N ASP A 7 13.43 18.98 2.37
CA ASP A 7 14.27 20.06 1.81
C ASP A 7 15.13 19.57 0.63
N ASP A 8 15.44 18.27 0.58
CA ASP A 8 16.14 17.60 -0.52
C ASP A 8 15.20 17.20 -1.68
N GLY A 9 13.91 17.47 -1.55
CA GLY A 9 12.89 17.19 -2.57
C GLY A 9 12.31 15.77 -2.50
N ASP A 10 12.75 14.97 -1.54
CA ASP A 10 12.29 13.61 -1.31
C ASP A 10 10.91 13.57 -0.63
N PHE A 11 10.23 12.43 -0.77
CA PHE A 11 8.90 12.23 -0.20
C PHE A 11 8.99 11.83 1.28
N GLN A 12 8.19 12.48 2.15
CA GLN A 12 7.96 12.02 3.52
C GLN A 12 6.46 12.00 3.84
N SER A 13 6.01 10.87 4.40
CA SER A 13 4.63 10.75 4.91
C SER A 13 4.46 11.54 6.21
N ASP A 14 3.48 12.45 6.25
CA ASP A 14 3.14 13.19 7.47
C ASP A 14 2.52 12.29 8.56
N LYS A 15 1.84 11.21 8.15
CA LYS A 15 1.22 10.23 9.06
C LYS A 15 2.22 9.21 9.60
N HIS A 16 3.30 8.95 8.85
CA HIS A 16 4.31 7.94 9.18
C HIS A 16 5.72 8.55 9.10
N PRO A 17 6.07 9.51 9.99
CA PRO A 17 7.39 10.14 10.01
C PRO A 17 8.51 9.16 10.38
N GLU A 18 8.19 8.01 10.96
CA GLU A 18 9.13 6.94 11.28
C GLU A 18 9.61 6.14 10.07
N LEU A 19 8.88 6.20 8.95
CA LEU A 19 9.28 5.53 7.72
C LEU A 19 10.40 6.31 7.03
N PRO A 20 11.36 5.61 6.38
CA PRO A 20 12.38 6.28 5.59
C PRO A 20 11.78 7.14 4.49
N GLU A 21 12.54 8.16 4.09
CA GLU A 21 12.19 9.01 2.96
C GLU A 21 12.01 8.16 1.68
N ASN A 22 11.10 8.59 0.81
CA ASN A 22 10.68 7.87 -0.41
C ASN A 22 10.01 6.50 -0.17
N VAL A 23 9.70 6.15 1.08
CA VAL A 23 8.92 4.95 1.41
C VAL A 23 7.46 5.33 1.62
N PHE A 24 6.58 4.63 0.90
CA PHE A 24 5.14 4.79 1.00
C PHE A 24 4.57 3.65 1.85
N ALA A 25 3.85 4.00 2.91
CA ALA A 25 2.97 3.04 3.57
C ALA A 25 1.82 2.72 2.59
N LEU A 26 1.82 1.52 2.04
CA LEU A 26 0.73 1.04 1.19
C LEU A 26 -0.49 0.74 2.08
N HIS A 27 -1.63 1.34 1.74
CA HIS A 27 -2.91 1.04 2.37
C HIS A 27 -3.78 0.26 1.40
N MET A 28 -4.53 -0.74 1.88
CA MET A 28 -5.37 -1.56 1.00
C MET A 28 -6.59 -0.81 0.44
N ASP A 29 -6.86 0.39 0.96
CA ASP A 29 -7.93 1.29 0.48
C ASP A 29 -7.45 2.24 -0.63
N ASP A 30 -6.15 2.25 -0.94
CA ASP A 30 -5.60 3.06 -2.03
C ASP A 30 -5.53 2.22 -3.31
N ASP A 31 -6.19 2.68 -4.38
CA ASP A 31 -6.26 1.97 -5.66
C ASP A 31 -4.86 1.68 -6.26
N MET A 32 -3.93 2.62 -6.12
CA MET A 32 -2.56 2.45 -6.61
C MET A 32 -1.82 1.41 -5.76
N ALA A 33 -2.01 1.43 -4.44
CA ALA A 33 -1.44 0.41 -3.56
C ALA A 33 -2.00 -0.99 -3.87
N ARG A 34 -3.31 -1.11 -4.12
CA ARG A 34 -3.95 -2.38 -4.52
C ARG A 34 -3.35 -2.91 -5.83
N ASP A 35 -3.19 -2.05 -6.84
CA ASP A 35 -2.58 -2.46 -8.12
C ASP A 35 -1.13 -2.91 -7.93
N LEU A 36 -0.32 -2.16 -7.17
CA LEU A 36 1.07 -2.53 -6.90
C LEU A 36 1.20 -3.86 -6.16
N ILE A 37 0.37 -4.09 -5.14
CA ILE A 37 0.33 -5.35 -4.38
C ILE A 37 -0.10 -6.49 -5.30
N TYR A 38 -1.10 -6.28 -6.16
CA TYR A 38 -1.54 -7.27 -7.14
C TYR A 38 -0.43 -7.64 -8.13
N GLN A 39 0.27 -6.64 -8.69
CA GLN A 39 1.41 -6.86 -9.59
C GLN A 39 2.55 -7.61 -8.92
N TYR A 40 2.84 -7.28 -7.66
CA TYR A 40 3.86 -7.98 -6.87
C TYR A 40 3.47 -9.44 -6.61
N ALA A 41 2.22 -9.70 -6.21
CA ALA A 41 1.71 -11.05 -5.98
C ALA A 41 1.81 -11.93 -7.23
N ARG A 42 1.62 -11.37 -8.43
CA ARG A 42 1.77 -12.10 -9.70
C ARG A 42 3.22 -12.43 -10.07
N ARG A 43 4.19 -11.69 -9.52
CA ARG A 43 5.61 -11.81 -9.85
C ARG A 43 6.40 -12.65 -8.85
N THR A 44 5.87 -12.87 -7.66
CA THR A 44 6.53 -13.72 -6.66
C THR A 44 6.30 -15.21 -6.96
N ASP A 45 7.35 -15.99 -6.79
CA ASP A 45 7.33 -17.45 -6.90
C ASP A 45 6.91 -18.13 -5.59
N GLU A 46 6.86 -17.38 -4.49
CA GLU A 46 6.44 -17.85 -3.18
C GLU A 46 4.91 -18.02 -3.14
N VAL A 47 4.46 -19.27 -3.19
CA VAL A 47 3.03 -19.62 -3.29
C VAL A 47 2.23 -19.09 -2.10
N GLU A 48 2.70 -19.31 -0.87
CA GLU A 48 2.01 -18.86 0.34
C GLU A 48 1.88 -17.33 0.40
N LEU A 49 2.94 -16.62 0.00
CA LEU A 49 2.94 -15.16 -0.04
C LEU A 49 1.96 -14.65 -1.10
N ARG A 50 1.98 -15.22 -2.30
CA ARG A 50 1.04 -14.86 -3.37
C ARG A 50 -0.42 -15.05 -2.94
N GLU A 51 -0.73 -16.21 -2.37
CA GLU A 51 -2.09 -16.52 -1.91
C GLU A 51 -2.52 -15.57 -0.78
N GLY A 52 -1.64 -15.30 0.19
CA GLY A 52 -1.91 -14.35 1.27
C GLY A 52 -2.18 -12.93 0.78
N LEU A 53 -1.39 -12.44 -0.19
CA LEU A 53 -1.56 -11.09 -0.75
C LEU A 53 -2.86 -10.97 -1.56
N LEU A 54 -3.19 -11.97 -2.38
CA LEU A 54 -4.43 -11.97 -3.15
C LEU A 54 -5.66 -12.04 -2.23
N ALA A 55 -5.63 -12.89 -1.20
CA ALA A 55 -6.69 -12.97 -0.21
C ALA A 55 -6.86 -11.65 0.55
N ALA A 56 -5.76 -10.98 0.93
CA ALA A 56 -5.83 -9.67 1.58
C ALA A 56 -6.51 -8.61 0.68
N LEU A 57 -6.20 -8.61 -0.61
CA LEU A 57 -6.82 -7.70 -1.59
C LEU A 57 -8.32 -7.96 -1.80
N GLU A 58 -8.75 -9.22 -1.74
CA GLU A 58 -10.16 -9.60 -1.87
C GLU A 58 -10.98 -9.25 -0.61
N ASN A 59 -10.40 -9.39 0.58
CA ASN A 59 -11.07 -9.14 1.86
C ASN A 59 -11.03 -7.67 2.30
N THR A 60 -10.39 -6.79 1.53
CA THR A 60 -10.45 -5.35 1.80
C THR A 60 -11.74 -4.79 1.18
N GLU A 61 -12.84 -4.87 1.95
CA GLU A 61 -14.05 -4.10 1.67
C GLU A 61 -13.75 -2.61 1.80
N PRO A 62 -14.19 -1.75 0.87
CA PRO A 62 -14.10 -0.31 1.08
C PRO A 62 -14.92 0.03 2.33
N GLU A 63 -14.30 0.61 3.36
CA GLU A 63 -15.00 1.17 4.50
C GLU A 63 -16.01 2.22 3.98
N GLY A 64 -17.27 1.81 3.84
CA GLY A 64 -18.32 2.61 3.18
C GLY A 64 -19.55 1.84 2.70
N ALA A 65 -19.64 0.51 2.87
CA ALA A 65 -20.91 -0.20 2.77
C ALA A 65 -21.73 0.03 4.05
N GLU A 66 -22.26 1.25 4.20
CA GLU A 66 -23.24 1.58 5.25
C GLU A 66 -24.45 0.63 5.14
N GLN A 67 -24.80 0.00 6.27
CA GLN A 67 -26.11 -0.61 6.52
C GLN A 67 -27.10 0.45 6.99
#